data_AF-M0KSL5-F1
#
_entry.id   AF-M0KSL5-F1
#
_cell.length_a   1.000
_cell.length_b   1.000
_cell.length_c   1.000
_cell.angle_alpha   90.00
_cell.angle_beta   90.00
_cell.angle_gamma   90.00
#
_symmetry.space_group_name_H-M   'P 1'
#
loop_
_entity.id
_entity.type
_entity.pdbx_description
1 polymer ?
#
loop_
_entity_poly.entity_id
_entity_poly.type
_entity_poly.pdbx_seq_one_letter_code
_entity_poly.pdbx_strand_id
1 'polypeptide(L)'
;MREIQNDLGGAIGWGVLVGIFLPIGLVILALTVIGALISIPGLLLIGILGIIGTGITAVWVGNSVIGDDGTVSATDGVAGGLLLAVPFAIPVVGGLLLNLITLVGLGVVGRGLYEDWTD
;
A
#
# COMPACT_ATOMS: atom_id res chain seq x y z
N MET A 1 -56.26 1.34 0.49
CA MET A 1 -56.47 0.79 1.84
C MET A 1 -56.72 -0.72 1.89
N ARG A 2 -57.47 -1.33 0.96
CA ARG A 2 -57.71 -2.80 0.95
C ARG A 2 -56.45 -3.65 0.73
N GLU A 3 -55.43 -3.17 0.02
CA GLU A 3 -54.14 -3.87 -0.18
C GLU A 3 -53.30 -3.99 1.09
N ILE A 4 -53.18 -2.92 1.88
CA ILE A 4 -52.43 -2.93 3.16
C ILE A 4 -53.13 -3.81 4.21
N GLN A 5 -54.46 -3.89 4.16
CA GLN A 5 -55.24 -4.73 5.08
C GLN A 5 -55.13 -6.24 4.76
N ASN A 6 -54.88 -6.61 3.50
CA ASN A 6 -54.75 -8.02 3.10
C ASN A 6 -53.32 -8.56 3.27
N ASP A 7 -52.30 -7.70 3.33
CA ASP A 7 -50.90 -8.09 3.52
C ASP A 7 -50.13 -7.09 4.41
N LEU A 8 -50.62 -6.92 5.63
CA LEU A 8 -50.00 -6.04 6.62
C LEU A 8 -48.56 -6.46 6.95
N GLY A 9 -48.32 -7.78 6.99
CA GLY A 9 -47.01 -8.36 7.25
C GLY A 9 -46.00 -8.06 6.15
N GLY A 10 -46.39 -8.21 4.88
CA GLY A 10 -45.56 -7.85 3.74
C GLY A 10 -45.25 -6.35 3.68
N ALA A 11 -46.24 -5.49 3.94
CA ALA A 11 -46.05 -4.05 3.98
C ALA A 11 -45.05 -3.61 5.08
N ILE A 12 -45.15 -4.21 6.28
CA ILE A 12 -44.19 -3.96 7.37
C ILE A 12 -42.80 -4.50 7.01
N GLY A 13 -42.72 -5.71 6.43
CA GLY A 13 -41.46 -6.32 6.00
C GLY A 13 -40.73 -5.48 4.95
N TRP A 14 -41.44 -4.99 3.94
CA TRP A 14 -40.89 -4.06 2.94
C TRP A 14 -40.50 -2.72 3.57
N GLY A 15 -41.28 -2.22 4.54
CA GLY A 15 -40.94 -1.03 5.31
C GLY A 15 -39.62 -1.17 6.06
N VAL A 16 -39.35 -2.32 6.69
CA VAL A 16 -38.07 -2.61 7.36
C VAL A 16 -36.94 -2.80 6.36
N LEU A 17 -37.18 -3.58 5.30
CA LEU A 17 -36.17 -3.86 4.27
C LEU A 17 -35.69 -2.57 3.58
N VAL A 18 -36.63 -1.75 3.11
CA VAL A 18 -36.32 -0.53 2.36
C VAL A 18 -35.98 0.63 3.31
N GLY A 19 -36.66 0.73 4.46
CA GLY A 19 -36.46 1.83 5.39
C GLY A 19 -35.18 1.71 6.23
N ILE A 20 -34.66 0.50 6.44
CA ILE A 20 -33.52 0.26 7.34
C ILE A 20 -32.38 -0.46 6.61
N PHE A 21 -32.63 -1.63 6.03
CA PHE A 21 -31.55 -2.44 5.45
C PHE A 21 -30.97 -1.82 4.18
N LEU A 22 -31.80 -1.26 3.30
CA LEU A 22 -31.35 -0.58 2.09
C LEU A 22 -30.41 0.60 2.39
N PRO A 23 -30.75 1.59 3.25
CA PRO A 23 -29.84 2.69 3.55
C PRO A 23 -28.54 2.23 4.21
N ILE A 24 -28.59 1.24 5.12
CA ILE A 24 -27.37 0.65 5.71
C ILE A 24 -26.48 0.03 4.62
N GLY A 25 -27.07 -0.76 3.72
CA GLY A 25 -26.35 -1.36 2.60
C GLY A 25 -25.71 -0.32 1.69
N LEU A 26 -26.43 0.78 1.40
CA LEU A 26 -25.90 1.89 0.61
C LEU A 26 -24.75 2.61 1.31
N VAL A 27 -24.81 2.81 2.62
CA VAL A 27 -23.71 3.40 3.39
C VAL A 27 -22.47 2.50 3.33
N ILE A 28 -22.62 1.19 3.56
CA ILE A 28 -21.50 0.25 3.49
C ILE A 28 -20.89 0.23 2.09
N LEU A 29 -21.73 0.21 1.05
CA LEU A 29 -21.29 0.24 -0.34
C LEU A 29 -20.52 1.54 -0.64
N ALA A 30 -21.04 2.70 -0.20
CA ALA A 30 -20.38 3.99 -0.39
C ALA A 30 -19.02 4.02 0.29
N LEU A 31 -18.92 3.57 1.55
CA LEU A 31 -17.65 3.48 2.27
C LEU A 31 -16.66 2.55 1.57
N THR A 32 -17.13 1.42 1.04
CA THR A 32 -16.29 0.47 0.30
C THR A 32 -15.77 1.09 -0.99
N VAL A 33 -16.63 1.78 -1.75
CA VAL A 33 -16.25 2.46 -2.99
C VAL A 33 -15.25 3.58 -2.72
N ILE A 34 -15.48 4.42 -1.71
CA ILE A 34 -14.56 5.48 -1.31
C ILE A 34 -13.22 4.88 -0.87
N GLY A 35 -13.27 3.83 -0.03
CA GLY A 35 -12.09 3.11 0.42
C GLY A 35 -11.28 2.55 -0.76
N ALA A 36 -11.93 1.89 -1.71
CA ALA A 36 -11.28 1.37 -2.92
C ALA A 36 -10.70 2.50 -3.80
N LEU A 37 -11.44 3.58 -3.99
CA LEU A 37 -11.03 4.73 -4.80
C LEU A 37 -9.74 5.38 -4.28
N ILE A 38 -9.57 5.45 -2.96
CA ILE A 38 -8.38 6.05 -2.33
C ILE A 38 -7.26 5.01 -2.16
N SER A 39 -7.60 3.79 -1.72
CA SER A 39 -6.60 2.76 -1.43
C SER A 39 -5.93 2.22 -2.68
N ILE A 40 -6.63 2.07 -3.81
CA ILE A 40 -6.02 1.54 -5.04
C ILE A 40 -4.87 2.44 -5.52
N PRO A 41 -5.06 3.76 -5.73
CA PRO A 41 -3.95 4.66 -6.06
C PRO A 41 -2.87 4.69 -4.97
N GLY A 42 -3.26 4.69 -3.69
CA GLY A 42 -2.31 4.71 -2.58
C GLY A 42 -1.42 3.47 -2.54
N LEU A 43 -1.98 2.28 -2.75
CA LEU A 43 -1.23 1.03 -2.82
C LEU A 43 -0.32 0.96 -4.04
N LEU A 44 -0.74 1.50 -5.19
CA LEU A 44 0.11 1.61 -6.37
C LEU A 44 1.30 2.54 -6.10
N LEU A 45 1.07 3.69 -5.48
CA LEU A 45 2.13 4.63 -5.10
C LEU A 45 3.12 3.97 -4.13
N ILE A 46 2.63 3.32 -3.07
CA ILE A 46 3.48 2.60 -2.10
C ILE A 46 4.28 1.49 -2.81
N GLY A 47 3.67 0.76 -3.74
CA GLY A 47 4.34 -0.26 -4.54
C GLY A 47 5.50 0.31 -5.37
N ILE A 48 5.25 1.42 -6.08
CA ILE A 48 6.28 2.11 -6.87
C ILE A 48 7.42 2.62 -5.96
N LEU A 49 7.08 3.27 -4.86
CA LEU A 49 8.06 3.75 -3.89
C LEU A 49 8.86 2.61 -3.26
N GLY A 50 8.24 1.46 -3.02
CA GLY A 50 8.92 0.25 -2.54
C GLY A 50 9.95 -0.28 -3.54
N ILE A 51 9.61 -0.32 -4.84
CA ILE A 51 10.55 -0.72 -5.91
C ILE A 51 11.73 0.25 -5.97
N ILE A 52 11.46 1.56 -5.99
CA ILE A 52 12.50 2.60 -6.05
C ILE A 52 13.40 2.53 -4.81
N GLY A 53 12.82 2.46 -3.61
CA GLY A 53 13.57 2.39 -2.36
C GLY A 53 14.43 1.13 -2.24
N THR A 54 13.95 0.00 -2.75
CA THR A 54 14.75 -1.24 -2.80
C THR A 54 15.92 -1.09 -3.76
N GLY A 55 15.72 -0.46 -4.92
CA GLY A 55 16.80 -0.16 -5.87
C GLY A 55 17.87 0.78 -5.30
N ILE A 56 17.45 1.86 -4.62
CA ILE A 56 18.37 2.77 -3.92
C ILE A 56 19.16 2.02 -2.84
N THR A 57 18.48 1.17 -2.07
CA THR A 57 19.12 0.35 -1.03
C THR A 57 20.16 -0.59 -1.64
N ALA A 58 19.86 -1.21 -2.77
CA ALA A 58 20.81 -2.06 -3.49
C ALA A 58 22.07 -1.29 -3.90
N VAL A 59 21.93 -0.10 -4.49
CA VAL A 59 23.08 0.74 -4.87
C VAL A 59 23.90 1.14 -3.64
N TRP A 60 23.24 1.54 -2.55
CA TRP A 60 23.90 1.94 -1.31
C TRP A 60 24.69 0.79 -0.66
N VAL A 61 24.10 -0.41 -0.60
CA VAL A 61 24.77 -1.62 -0.10
C VAL A 61 25.95 -1.98 -1.00
N GLY A 62 25.82 -1.87 -2.32
CA GLY A 62 26.90 -2.16 -3.26
C GLY A 62 28.09 -1.22 -3.10
N ASN A 63 27.83 0.09 -3.05
CA ASN A 63 28.88 1.10 -2.83
C ASN A 63 29.61 0.88 -1.50
N SER A 64 28.88 0.47 -0.46
CA SER A 64 29.45 0.16 0.86
C SER A 64 30.41 -1.05 0.85
N VAL A 65 30.27 -1.96 -0.11
CA VAL A 65 31.07 -3.20 -0.20
C VAL A 65 32.19 -3.09 -1.23
N ILE A 66 31.94 -2.42 -2.37
CA ILE A 66 32.95 -2.19 -3.41
C ILE A 66 33.95 -1.11 -2.97
N GLY A 67 33.52 -0.16 -2.13
CA GLY A 67 34.32 0.94 -1.63
C GLY A 67 34.07 2.22 -2.43
N ASP A 68 33.99 3.35 -1.72
CA ASP A 68 33.64 4.66 -2.27
C ASP A 68 34.79 5.23 -3.12
N ASP A 69 34.60 5.25 -4.44
CA ASP A 69 35.45 5.98 -5.39
C ASP A 69 34.87 7.36 -5.75
N GLY A 70 33.78 7.77 -5.09
CA GLY A 70 33.06 9.02 -5.33
C GLY A 70 32.13 8.99 -6.54
N THR A 71 31.97 7.84 -7.21
CA THR A 71 31.11 7.71 -8.39
C THR A 71 30.08 6.58 -8.24
N VAL A 72 28.80 6.94 -8.24
CA VAL A 72 27.71 5.93 -8.20
C VAL A 72 27.60 5.25 -9.57
N SER A 73 27.82 3.94 -9.62
CA SER A 73 27.84 3.15 -10.84
C SER A 73 26.74 2.08 -10.88
N ALA A 74 26.36 1.66 -12.09
CA ALA A 74 25.44 0.54 -12.29
C ALA A 74 25.96 -0.77 -11.66
N THR A 75 27.29 -0.90 -11.56
CA THR A 75 27.96 -2.04 -10.91
C THR A 75 27.63 -2.13 -9.42
N ASP A 76 27.44 -0.99 -8.74
CA ASP A 76 27.08 -0.94 -7.32
C ASP A 76 25.67 -1.47 -7.10
N GLY A 77 24.73 -1.10 -7.96
CA GLY A 77 23.36 -1.62 -7.93
C GLY A 77 23.32 -3.14 -8.08
N VAL A 78 24.14 -3.70 -8.98
CA VAL A 78 24.22 -5.16 -9.18
C VAL A 78 24.87 -5.85 -7.96
N ALA A 79 25.98 -5.32 -7.46
CA ALA A 79 26.71 -5.92 -6.34
C ALA A 79 25.88 -5.91 -5.05
N GLY A 80 25.26 -4.78 -4.71
CA GLY A 80 24.39 -4.73 -3.54
C GLY A 80 23.06 -5.46 -3.76
N GLY A 81 22.54 -5.51 -4.99
CA GLY A 81 21.39 -6.35 -5.33
C GLY A 81 21.66 -7.85 -5.11
N LEU A 82 22.83 -8.34 -5.52
CA LEU A 82 23.26 -9.72 -5.26
C LEU A 82 23.45 -9.99 -3.76
N LEU A 83 24.02 -9.03 -3.02
CA LEU A 83 24.19 -9.14 -1.58
C LEU A 83 22.85 -9.20 -0.84
N LEU A 84 21.90 -8.36 -1.24
CA LEU A 84 20.54 -8.34 -0.69
C LEU A 84 19.75 -9.59 -1.09
N ALA A 85 20.03 -10.20 -2.25
CA ALA A 85 19.36 -11.44 -2.68
C ALA A 85 19.62 -12.63 -1.73
N VAL A 86 20.76 -12.67 -1.03
CA VAL A 86 21.12 -13.73 -0.10
C VAL A 86 20.11 -13.87 1.06
N PRO A 87 19.79 -12.80 1.82
CA PRO A 87 18.74 -12.86 2.82
C PRO A 87 17.35 -13.14 2.22
N PHE A 88 17.07 -12.68 0.99
CA PHE A 88 15.80 -12.94 0.31
C PHE A 88 15.58 -14.40 -0.09
N ALA A 89 16.64 -15.19 -0.22
CA ALA A 89 16.55 -16.63 -0.47
C ALA A 89 15.99 -17.41 0.73
N ILE A 90 15.96 -16.79 1.92
CA ILE A 90 15.41 -17.39 3.15
C ILE A 90 14.00 -16.81 3.36
N PRO A 91 12.91 -17.56 3.19
CA PRO A 91 11.54 -17.00 3.13
C PRO A 91 11.15 -16.11 4.31
N VAL A 92 11.54 -16.49 5.53
CA VAL A 92 11.21 -15.75 6.76
C VAL A 92 12.08 -14.51 6.95
N VAL A 93 13.38 -14.63 6.67
CA VAL A 93 14.36 -13.54 6.85
C VAL A 93 14.25 -12.52 5.71
N GLY A 94 14.04 -13.01 4.49
CA GLY A 94 13.72 -12.22 3.31
C GLY A 94 12.46 -11.40 3.50
N GLY A 95 11.36 -12.02 3.91
CA GLY A 95 10.11 -11.28 4.18
C GLY A 95 10.26 -10.19 5.25
N LEU A 96 11.02 -10.45 6.32
CA LEU A 96 11.30 -9.47 7.36
C LEU A 96 12.17 -8.31 6.85
N LEU A 97 13.25 -8.62 6.12
CA LEU A 97 14.19 -7.60 5.63
C LEU A 97 13.58 -6.74 4.51
N LEU A 98 12.72 -7.29 3.66
CA LEU A 98 11.95 -6.51 2.68
C LEU A 98 11.10 -5.46 3.39
N ASN A 99 10.36 -5.87 4.42
CA ASN A 99 9.54 -4.95 5.19
C ASN A 99 10.37 -3.86 5.86
N LEU A 100 11.52 -4.21 6.47
CA LEU A 100 12.40 -3.24 7.12
C LEU A 100 13.03 -2.25 6.11
N ILE A 101 13.52 -2.76 4.97
CA ILE A 101 14.12 -1.94 3.90
C ILE A 101 13.08 -1.02 3.27
N THR A 102 11.88 -1.54 2.97
CA THR A 102 10.78 -0.73 2.47
C THR A 102 10.38 0.36 3.46
N LEU A 103 10.35 0.06 4.77
CA LEU A 103 10.01 1.04 5.80
C LEU A 103 11.06 2.17 5.89
N VAL A 104 12.35 1.83 5.84
CA VAL A 104 13.44 2.82 5.81
C VAL A 104 13.39 3.65 4.52
N GLY A 105 13.23 3.01 3.36
CA GLY A 105 13.15 3.68 2.07
C GLY A 105 11.95 4.64 1.97
N LEU A 106 10.78 4.22 2.48
CA LEU A 106 9.61 5.09 2.58
C LEU A 106 9.86 6.28 3.51
N GLY A 107 10.62 6.10 4.60
CA GLY A 107 11.02 7.19 5.49
C GLY A 107 11.91 8.23 4.82
N VAL A 108 12.89 7.79 4.02
CA VAL A 108 13.78 8.69 3.26
C VAL A 108 13.00 9.48 2.21
N VAL A 109 12.15 8.80 1.42
CA VAL A 109 11.31 9.45 0.41
C VAL A 109 10.33 10.43 1.06
N GLY A 110 9.67 10.02 2.15
CA GLY A 110 8.73 10.88 2.87
C GLY A 110 9.38 12.13 3.44
N ARG A 111 10.62 12.01 3.95
CA ARG A 111 11.41 13.15 4.42
C ARG A 111 11.74 14.11 3.28
N GLY A 112 12.19 13.59 2.14
CA GLY A 112 12.49 14.44 0.96
C GLY A 112 11.28 15.21 0.46
N LEU A 113 10.10 14.57 0.40
CA LEU A 113 8.84 15.24 0.04
C LEU A 113 8.40 16.30 1.07
N TYR A 114 8.65 16.06 2.35
CA TYR A 114 8.34 17.03 3.40
C TYR A 114 9.25 18.26 3.34
N GLU A 115 10.55 18.05 3.12
CA GLU A 115 11.54 19.13 2.98
C GLU A 115 11.23 19.98 1.72
N ASP A 116 10.92 19.35 0.58
CA ASP A 116 10.56 20.03 -0.69
C ASP A 116 9.23 20.80 -0.63
N TRP A 117 8.31 20.41 0.26
CA TRP A 117 7.05 21.15 0.48
C TRP A 117 7.20 22.31 1.47
N THR A 118 8.19 22.23 2.36
CA THR A 118 8.40 23.24 3.43
C THR A 118 9.29 24.39 2.97
N ASP A 119 10.10 24.19 1.93
CA ASP A 119 10.83 25.23 1.19
C ASP A 119 9.92 26.00 0.20
#